data_AF-A0A5F7ZZJ7-F1
#
_entry.id   AF-A0A5F7ZZJ7-F1
#
_cell.length_a   1.000
_cell.length_b   1.000
_cell.length_c   1.000
_cell.angle_alpha   90.00
_cell.angle_beta   90.00
_cell.angle_gamma   90.00
#
_symmetry.space_group_name_H-M   'P 1'
#
loop_
_entity.id
_entity.type
_entity.pdbx_description
1 polymer ?
#
loop_
_entity_poly.entity_id
_entity_poly.type
_entity_poly.pdbx_seq_one_letter_code
_entity_poly.pdbx_strand_id
1 'polypeptide(L)'
;MLSRVVLSAAATAAPSLKNAAFLGPGVLQATRTFHTGQPHLAPIPPLPEYGGKVRYGLIPEEFFQFLYPKTGVTGPYVLGTGLILYALSKEIYVITAETFTAMSLIGIMVYGIKKYGPTVAAYADKINEQKLAQLEEAKQSSIQQMQNAIDTEKSQQALTQKRHYLFDVQRNNIAMALEVTYRERLYRVYKEVKSRLDYHIAVQNMTRRKEQEHMINWVEKHVVQSISAEQEKETVAKCIADLKLLAKKAQAPLVIYNLPFLKMKSLFHIVREQNLYRPVKCFSSFLLCL
;
A
#
# COMPACT_ATOMS: atom_id res chain seq x y z
N MET A 1 27.21 53.14 -30.70
CA MET A 1 26.00 52.54 -30.11
C MET A 1 26.42 51.79 -28.84
N LEU A 2 27.18 52.43 -27.93
CA LEU A 2 26.68 53.02 -26.65
C LEU A 2 25.73 52.04 -25.91
N SER A 3 26.24 51.15 -25.05
CA SER A 3 26.46 51.34 -23.59
C SER A 3 25.15 51.26 -22.79
N ARG A 4 24.98 50.57 -21.65
CA ARG A 4 25.86 50.17 -20.54
C ARG A 4 24.96 49.54 -19.43
N VAL A 5 25.54 48.75 -18.49
CA VAL A 5 25.16 48.61 -17.05
C VAL A 5 23.87 47.79 -16.78
N VAL A 6 23.77 46.67 -16.02
CA VAL A 6 24.40 46.09 -14.80
C VAL A 6 24.38 47.00 -13.57
N LEU A 7 23.40 46.86 -12.66
CA LEU A 7 23.41 47.09 -11.19
C LEU A 7 21.93 47.02 -10.72
N SER A 8 21.48 45.94 -10.06
CA SER A 8 21.59 45.62 -8.62
C SER A 8 20.73 46.47 -7.68
N ALA A 9 20.12 45.76 -6.72
CA ALA A 9 19.79 46.16 -5.34
C ALA A 9 18.50 46.96 -5.09
N ALA A 10 17.55 46.24 -4.47
CA ALA A 10 17.01 46.45 -3.13
C ALA A 10 16.53 47.84 -2.67
N ALA A 11 15.40 47.79 -1.95
CA ALA A 11 14.83 48.78 -1.02
C ALA A 11 14.07 49.93 -1.72
N THR A 12 12.74 49.91 -1.75
CA THR A 12 11.80 50.50 -0.76
C THR A 12 10.53 50.81 -1.60
N ALA A 13 9.27 50.80 -1.20
CA ALA A 13 8.59 50.79 0.07
C ALA A 13 7.17 50.20 -0.14
N ALA A 14 6.60 49.64 0.92
CA ALA A 14 5.19 49.30 1.02
C ALA A 14 4.28 50.52 0.87
N PRO A 15 3.01 50.30 0.49
CA PRO A 15 1.93 50.93 1.23
C PRO A 15 1.15 49.87 2.02
N SER A 16 1.52 49.76 3.29
CA SER A 16 0.63 49.75 4.45
C SER A 16 -0.89 49.75 4.11
N LEU A 17 -1.51 48.58 3.99
CA LEU A 17 -2.95 48.42 4.19
C LEU A 17 -3.18 48.14 5.67
N LYS A 18 -3.10 49.22 6.47
CA LYS A 18 -3.50 49.24 7.87
C LYS A 18 -5.00 48.97 7.92
N ASN A 19 -5.36 47.93 8.67
CA ASN A 19 -6.66 47.57 9.26
C ASN A 19 -7.10 46.14 8.91
N ALA A 20 -6.22 45.17 9.14
CA ALA A 20 -6.66 43.80 9.42
C ALA A 20 -7.13 43.75 10.88
N ALA A 21 -8.36 44.21 11.12
CA ALA A 21 -9.07 43.87 12.34
C ALA A 21 -9.29 42.36 12.35
N PHE A 22 -8.92 41.77 13.49
CA PHE A 22 -9.03 40.35 13.82
C PHE A 22 -10.49 39.90 13.66
N LEU A 23 -10.82 39.25 12.54
CA LEU A 23 -12.13 38.61 12.36
C LEU A 23 -12.12 37.29 13.12
N GLY A 24 -12.76 37.29 14.29
CA GLY A 24 -13.01 36.09 15.09
C GLY A 24 -13.82 35.03 14.32
N PRO A 25 -13.83 33.78 14.80
CA PRO A 25 -14.50 32.66 14.14
C PRO A 25 -16.00 32.77 14.32
N GLY A 26 -16.67 33.62 13.52
CA GLY A 26 -18.09 33.88 13.73
C GLY A 26 -18.83 34.54 12.58
N VAL A 27 -18.18 34.81 11.45
CA VAL A 27 -18.85 35.36 10.27
C VAL A 27 -18.52 34.49 9.06
N LEU A 28 -19.08 33.28 9.06
CA LEU A 28 -19.46 32.66 7.79
C LEU A 28 -20.54 33.57 7.22
N GLN A 29 -20.13 34.55 6.40
CA GLN A 29 -21.05 35.18 5.48
C GLN A 29 -21.62 34.06 4.61
N ALA A 30 -22.80 33.58 5.00
CA ALA A 30 -23.77 33.07 4.07
C ALA A 30 -24.03 34.19 3.08
N THR A 31 -23.18 34.30 2.07
CA THR A 31 -23.49 35.01 0.83
C THR A 31 -24.69 34.28 0.28
N ARG A 32 -25.87 34.74 0.68
CA ARG A 32 -27.11 34.51 -0.03
C ARG A 32 -26.80 34.99 -1.43
N THR A 33 -26.55 34.05 -2.34
CA THR A 33 -26.38 34.32 -3.76
C THR A 33 -27.72 34.87 -4.24
N PHE A 34 -27.94 36.16 -4.04
CA PHE A 34 -28.92 36.90 -4.82
C PHE A 34 -28.47 36.71 -6.26
N HIS A 35 -29.28 35.99 -7.03
CA HIS A 35 -29.08 35.83 -8.46
C HIS A 35 -29.13 37.22 -9.10
N THR A 36 -28.00 37.91 -9.18
CA THR A 36 -27.76 39.04 -10.07
C THR A 36 -27.46 38.53 -11.49
N GLY A 37 -28.08 37.41 -11.87
CA GLY A 37 -28.08 36.94 -13.25
C GLY A 37 -29.09 37.76 -14.03
N GLN A 38 -28.79 38.06 -15.29
CA GLN A 38 -29.78 38.64 -16.19
C GLN A 38 -31.07 37.79 -16.14
N PRO A 39 -32.28 38.37 -16.25
CA PRO A 39 -33.54 37.67 -16.07
C PRO A 39 -33.75 36.46 -17.00
N HIS A 40 -32.95 36.35 -18.07
CA HIS A 40 -32.95 35.21 -18.99
C HIS A 40 -32.25 33.95 -18.44
N LEU A 41 -31.47 34.03 -17.36
CA LEU A 41 -30.81 32.90 -16.69
C LEU A 41 -31.59 32.36 -15.48
N ALA A 42 -32.81 32.85 -15.27
CA ALA A 42 -33.66 32.32 -14.21
C ALA A 42 -33.98 30.84 -14.49
N PRO A 43 -34.00 29.96 -13.46
CA PRO A 43 -34.45 28.58 -13.64
C PRO A 43 -35.88 28.57 -14.16
N ILE A 44 -36.07 28.09 -15.38
CA ILE A 44 -37.38 27.91 -16.01
C ILE A 44 -37.91 26.55 -15.54
N PRO A 45 -39.22 26.41 -15.23
CA PRO A 45 -39.79 25.10 -14.97
C PRO A 45 -39.54 24.14 -16.13
N PRO A 46 -39.31 22.85 -15.87
CA PRO A 46 -39.13 21.86 -16.93
C PRO A 46 -40.39 21.77 -17.80
N LEU A 47 -40.20 21.44 -19.08
CA LEU A 47 -41.33 21.20 -19.97
C LEU A 47 -42.08 19.94 -19.52
N PRO A 48 -43.42 19.92 -19.62
CA PRO A 48 -44.19 18.71 -19.37
C PRO A 48 -43.80 17.61 -20.38
N GLU A 49 -43.72 16.37 -19.92
CA GLU A 49 -43.29 15.23 -20.75
C GLU A 49 -44.28 14.92 -21.89
N TYR A 50 -45.58 15.11 -21.64
CA TYR A 50 -46.63 14.86 -22.62
C TYR A 50 -47.41 16.14 -22.92
N GLY A 51 -47.63 16.39 -24.21
CA GLY A 51 -48.52 17.43 -24.69
C GLY A 51 -50.00 17.02 -24.61
N GLY A 52 -50.89 17.99 -24.86
CA GLY A 52 -52.32 17.75 -24.96
C GLY A 52 -52.66 16.75 -26.07
N LYS A 53 -53.61 15.86 -25.79
CA LYS A 53 -54.03 14.82 -26.75
C LYS A 53 -54.84 15.44 -27.89
N VAL A 54 -54.57 15.05 -29.13
CA VAL A 54 -55.25 15.55 -30.34
C VAL A 54 -55.83 14.38 -31.14
N ARG A 55 -57.09 14.49 -31.59
CA ARG A 55 -57.73 13.55 -32.52
C ARG A 55 -57.67 14.10 -33.95
N TYR A 56 -57.50 13.22 -34.94
CA TYR A 56 -57.41 13.56 -36.37
C TYR A 56 -56.30 14.57 -36.76
N GLY A 57 -55.32 14.80 -35.88
CA GLY A 57 -54.19 15.71 -36.12
C GLY A 57 -54.48 17.20 -35.96
N LEU A 58 -55.74 17.64 -36.07
CA LEU A 58 -56.13 19.05 -35.97
C LEU A 58 -56.98 19.38 -34.73
N ILE A 59 -57.84 18.46 -34.28
CA ILE A 59 -58.88 18.78 -33.29
C ILE A 59 -58.44 18.26 -31.91
N PRO A 60 -58.24 19.14 -30.90
CA PRO A 60 -57.80 18.73 -29.57
C PRO A 60 -58.89 17.92 -28.85
N GLU A 61 -58.48 17.01 -27.96
CA GLU A 61 -59.39 16.23 -27.11
C GLU A 61 -60.25 17.15 -26.22
N GLU A 62 -59.72 18.30 -25.83
CA GLU A 62 -60.42 19.31 -25.04
C GLU A 62 -61.75 19.74 -25.69
N PHE A 63 -61.79 19.81 -27.03
CA PHE A 63 -63.03 20.11 -27.76
C PHE A 63 -64.06 18.98 -27.64
N PHE A 64 -63.61 17.72 -27.62
CA PHE A 64 -64.48 16.57 -27.42
C PHE A 64 -65.01 16.54 -25.98
N GLN A 65 -64.15 16.82 -24.99
CA GLN A 65 -64.56 16.89 -23.58
C GLN A 65 -65.58 18.00 -23.32
N PHE A 66 -65.42 19.15 -23.97
CA PHE A 66 -66.37 20.26 -23.88
C PHE A 66 -67.79 19.86 -24.34
N LEU A 67 -67.91 19.09 -25.42
CA LEU A 67 -69.19 18.66 -25.99
C LEU A 67 -69.74 17.37 -25.37
N TYR A 68 -68.88 16.54 -24.78
CA TYR A 68 -69.24 15.27 -24.15
C TYR A 68 -70.45 15.32 -23.19
N PRO A 69 -70.56 16.27 -22.24
CA PRO A 69 -71.68 16.30 -21.29
C PRO A 69 -73.04 16.61 -21.93
N LYS A 70 -73.07 17.10 -23.18
CA LYS A 70 -74.31 17.50 -23.86
C LYS A 70 -74.74 16.54 -24.96
N THR A 71 -73.77 16.05 -25.74
CA THR A 71 -74.05 15.30 -26.97
C THR A 71 -73.33 13.95 -27.02
N GLY A 72 -72.66 13.57 -25.92
CA GLY A 72 -71.91 12.32 -25.81
C GLY A 72 -70.71 12.26 -26.76
N VAL A 73 -70.17 11.05 -26.94
CA VAL A 73 -69.00 10.82 -27.82
C VAL A 73 -69.32 11.17 -29.27
N THR A 74 -70.55 10.87 -29.74
CA THR A 74 -70.97 11.07 -31.15
C THR A 74 -71.17 12.53 -31.52
N GLY A 75 -71.39 13.41 -30.55
CA GLY A 75 -71.71 14.82 -30.77
C GLY A 75 -70.73 15.54 -31.68
N PRO A 76 -69.42 15.61 -31.35
CA PRO A 76 -68.41 16.25 -32.20
C PRO A 76 -68.32 15.66 -33.61
N TYR A 77 -68.55 14.36 -33.78
CA TYR A 77 -68.49 13.69 -35.08
C TYR A 77 -69.70 14.06 -35.97
N VAL A 78 -70.90 14.08 -35.39
CA VAL A 78 -72.12 14.51 -36.08
C VAL A 78 -72.06 16.00 -36.39
N LEU A 79 -71.49 16.81 -35.49
CA LEU A 79 -71.22 18.23 -35.74
C LEU A 79 -70.25 18.40 -36.91
N GLY A 80 -69.13 17.68 -36.93
CA GLY A 80 -68.14 17.76 -38.01
C GLY A 80 -68.73 17.37 -39.37
N THR A 81 -69.44 16.25 -39.45
CA THR A 81 -70.14 15.82 -40.68
C THR A 81 -71.24 16.79 -41.10
N GLY A 82 -72.00 17.32 -40.13
CA GLY A 82 -73.03 18.34 -40.37
C GLY A 82 -72.47 19.65 -40.92
N LEU A 83 -71.32 20.12 -40.41
CA LEU A 83 -70.64 21.31 -40.93
C LEU A 83 -70.13 21.11 -42.35
N ILE A 84 -69.58 19.94 -42.67
CA ILE A 84 -69.12 19.61 -44.03
C ILE A 84 -70.33 19.61 -44.99
N LEU A 85 -71.43 18.94 -44.63
CA LEU A 85 -72.63 18.88 -45.45
C LEU A 85 -73.27 20.27 -45.63
N TYR A 86 -73.29 21.08 -44.57
CA TYR A 86 -73.78 22.46 -44.61
C TYR A 86 -72.92 23.34 -45.54
N ALA A 87 -71.59 23.25 -45.42
CA ALA A 87 -70.66 24.02 -46.26
C ALA A 87 -70.81 23.70 -47.75
N LEU A 88 -71.07 22.43 -48.09
CA LEU A 88 -71.37 21.99 -49.46
C LEU A 88 -72.75 22.45 -49.93
N SER A 89 -73.79 22.28 -49.10
CA SER A 89 -75.18 22.63 -49.47
C SER A 89 -75.42 24.13 -49.62
N LYS A 90 -74.65 24.97 -48.92
CA LYS A 90 -74.72 26.43 -49.02
C LYS A 90 -73.67 27.04 -49.94
N GLU A 91 -72.94 26.20 -50.68
CA GLU A 91 -71.85 26.61 -51.60
C GLU A 91 -70.80 27.53 -50.94
N ILE A 92 -70.67 27.47 -49.60
CA ILE A 92 -69.59 28.14 -48.88
C ILE A 92 -68.24 27.51 -49.26
N TYR A 93 -68.27 26.21 -49.58
CA TYR A 93 -67.16 25.48 -50.20
C TYR A 93 -67.54 25.05 -51.62
N VAL A 94 -67.06 25.76 -52.63
CA VAL A 94 -67.31 25.48 -54.06
C VAL A 94 -66.33 24.40 -54.56
N ILE A 95 -66.85 23.34 -55.18
CA ILE A 95 -66.03 22.27 -55.77
C ILE A 95 -65.46 22.75 -57.11
N THR A 96 -64.20 23.15 -57.10
CA THR A 96 -63.42 23.55 -58.29
C THR A 96 -62.33 22.52 -58.62
N ALA A 97 -61.63 22.68 -59.74
CA ALA A 97 -60.51 21.80 -60.09
C ALA A 97 -59.41 21.76 -58.99
N GLU A 98 -59.27 22.83 -58.21
CA GLU A 98 -58.29 22.94 -57.11
C GLU A 98 -58.64 22.06 -55.89
N THR A 99 -59.90 21.66 -55.70
CA THR A 99 -60.25 20.79 -54.56
C THR A 99 -59.68 19.39 -54.73
N PHE A 100 -59.51 18.92 -55.97
CA PHE A 100 -58.88 17.63 -56.27
C PHE A 100 -57.37 17.66 -56.00
N THR A 101 -56.69 18.77 -56.32
CA THR A 101 -55.26 18.94 -56.01
C THR A 101 -55.04 19.11 -54.50
N ALA A 102 -55.92 19.82 -53.79
CA ALA A 102 -55.88 19.92 -52.34
C ALA A 102 -56.04 18.55 -51.66
N MET A 103 -57.00 17.73 -52.12
CA MET A 103 -57.22 16.39 -51.56
C MET A 103 -56.02 15.46 -51.75
N SER A 104 -55.38 15.50 -52.92
CA SER A 104 -54.16 14.70 -53.17
C SER A 104 -52.97 15.16 -52.33
N LEU A 105 -52.80 16.47 -52.15
CA LEU A 105 -51.74 17.05 -51.33
C LEU A 105 -51.92 16.71 -49.83
N ILE A 106 -53.16 16.78 -49.31
CA ILE A 106 -53.49 16.33 -47.95
C ILE A 106 -53.20 14.84 -47.80
N GLY A 107 -53.55 14.02 -48.80
CA GLY A 107 -53.28 12.58 -48.80
C GLY A 107 -51.78 12.26 -48.69
N ILE A 108 -50.94 12.95 -49.46
CA ILE A 108 -49.48 12.79 -49.42
C ILE A 108 -48.92 13.25 -48.06
N MET A 109 -49.41 14.37 -47.50
CA MET A 109 -48.98 14.83 -46.18
C MET A 109 -49.32 13.82 -45.08
N VAL A 110 -50.54 13.29 -45.07
CA VAL A 110 -50.95 12.26 -44.08
C VAL A 110 -50.10 11.00 -44.23
N TYR A 111 -49.80 10.57 -45.46
CA TYR A 111 -48.91 9.43 -45.71
C TYR A 111 -47.49 9.69 -45.19
N GLY A 112 -46.94 10.87 -45.48
CA GLY A 112 -45.61 11.29 -45.03
C GLY A 112 -45.50 11.31 -43.50
N ILE A 113 -46.47 11.92 -42.81
CA ILE A 113 -46.51 11.98 -41.34
C ILE A 113 -46.62 10.57 -40.75
N LYS A 114 -47.47 9.70 -41.29
CA LYS A 114 -47.62 8.32 -40.78
C LYS A 114 -46.38 7.45 -41.00
N LYS A 115 -45.65 7.63 -42.10
CA LYS A 115 -44.47 6.81 -42.44
C LYS A 115 -43.19 7.32 -41.81
N TYR A 116 -42.94 8.63 -41.89
CA TYR A 116 -41.69 9.25 -41.43
C TYR A 116 -41.79 9.92 -40.06
N GLY A 117 -43.00 10.10 -39.52
CA GLY A 117 -43.23 10.63 -38.18
C GLY A 117 -42.40 9.95 -37.08
N PRO A 118 -42.42 8.61 -36.92
CA PRO A 118 -41.68 7.95 -35.85
C PRO A 118 -40.16 8.10 -36.01
N THR A 119 -39.65 8.10 -37.25
CA THR A 119 -38.22 8.27 -37.51
C THR A 119 -37.73 9.68 -37.18
N VAL A 120 -38.54 10.70 -37.46
CA VAL A 120 -38.20 12.10 -37.16
C VAL A 120 -38.30 12.36 -35.66
N ALA A 121 -39.32 11.81 -34.98
CA ALA A 121 -39.45 11.89 -33.52
C ALA A 121 -38.22 11.28 -32.81
N ALA A 122 -37.87 10.04 -33.16
CA ALA A 122 -36.70 9.37 -32.60
C ALA A 122 -35.38 10.10 -32.88
N TYR A 123 -35.28 10.81 -34.01
CA TYR A 123 -34.11 11.63 -34.32
C TYR A 123 -34.05 12.90 -33.46
N ALA A 124 -35.19 13.57 -33.24
CA ALA A 124 -35.27 14.73 -32.36
C ALA A 124 -34.91 14.37 -30.91
N ASP A 125 -35.40 13.24 -30.42
CA ASP A 125 -35.08 12.73 -29.08
C ASP A 125 -33.58 12.45 -28.92
N LYS A 126 -32.97 11.79 -29.91
CA LYS A 126 -31.52 11.52 -29.93
C LYS A 126 -30.68 12.79 -29.85
N ILE A 127 -31.08 13.88 -30.51
CA ILE A 127 -30.33 15.15 -30.45
C ILE A 127 -30.38 15.72 -29.02
N ASN A 128 -31.53 15.64 -28.35
CA ASN A 128 -31.66 16.12 -26.98
C ASN A 128 -30.84 15.25 -26.00
N GLU A 129 -30.92 13.93 -26.14
CA GLU A 129 -30.11 12.98 -25.37
C GLU A 129 -28.61 13.22 -25.56
N GLN A 130 -28.14 13.42 -26.79
CA GLN A 130 -26.73 13.71 -27.07
C GLN A 130 -26.26 15.01 -26.43
N LYS A 131 -27.08 16.07 -26.48
CA LYS A 131 -26.76 17.34 -25.81
C LYS A 131 -26.67 17.16 -24.30
N LEU A 132 -27.63 16.45 -23.69
CA LEU A 132 -27.62 16.17 -22.26
C LEU A 132 -26.40 15.34 -21.86
N ALA A 133 -26.08 14.29 -22.61
CA ALA A 133 -24.92 13.44 -22.36
C ALA A 133 -23.61 14.20 -22.46
N GLN A 134 -23.42 15.05 -23.48
CA GLN A 134 -22.23 15.90 -23.62
C GLN A 134 -22.09 16.90 -22.45
N LEU A 135 -23.21 17.51 -22.04
CA LEU A 135 -23.21 18.43 -20.89
C LEU A 135 -22.89 17.70 -19.59
N GLU A 136 -23.42 16.49 -19.40
CA GLU A 136 -23.16 15.66 -18.22
C GLU A 136 -21.71 15.17 -18.18
N GLU A 137 -21.14 14.75 -19.31
CA GLU A 137 -19.74 14.36 -19.42
C GLU A 137 -18.80 15.55 -19.13
N ALA A 138 -19.09 16.73 -19.69
CA ALA A 138 -18.31 17.94 -19.43
C ALA A 138 -18.39 18.35 -17.94
N LYS A 139 -19.56 18.22 -17.32
CA LYS A 139 -19.73 18.47 -15.88
C LYS A 139 -18.94 17.46 -15.05
N GLN A 140 -19.06 16.17 -15.36
CA GLN A 140 -18.43 15.10 -14.59
C GLN A 140 -16.90 15.13 -14.72
N SER A 141 -16.38 15.38 -15.92
CA SER A 141 -14.93 15.57 -16.13
C SER A 141 -14.41 16.78 -15.34
N SER A 142 -15.15 17.89 -15.30
CA SER A 142 -14.78 19.06 -14.50
C SER A 142 -14.77 18.77 -13.00
N ILE A 143 -15.78 18.04 -12.49
CA ILE A 143 -15.83 17.62 -11.07
C ILE A 143 -14.65 16.70 -10.74
N GLN A 144 -14.34 15.74 -11.61
CA GLN A 144 -13.20 14.83 -11.43
C GLN A 144 -11.86 15.56 -11.45
N GLN A 145 -11.67 16.52 -12.36
CA GLN A 145 -10.47 17.34 -12.40
C GLN A 145 -10.29 18.16 -11.12
N MET A 146 -11.36 18.78 -10.61
CA MET A 146 -11.33 19.50 -9.34
C MET A 146 -11.03 18.57 -8.16
N GLN A 147 -11.62 17.38 -8.13
CA GLN A 147 -11.37 16.38 -7.10
C GLN A 147 -9.91 15.91 -7.11
N ASN A 148 -9.37 15.61 -8.30
CA ASN A 148 -7.97 15.25 -8.48
C ASN A 148 -7.03 16.36 -8.00
N ALA A 149 -7.34 17.62 -8.33
CA ALA A 149 -6.57 18.77 -7.84
C ALA A 149 -6.58 18.85 -6.30
N ILE A 150 -7.75 18.69 -5.67
CA ILE A 150 -7.89 18.66 -4.20
C ILE A 150 -7.04 17.54 -3.60
N ASP A 151 -7.06 16.34 -4.18
CA ASP A 151 -6.32 15.20 -3.65
C ASP A 151 -4.81 15.37 -3.83
N THR A 152 -4.36 15.99 -4.93
CA THR A 152 -2.95 16.36 -5.10
C THR A 152 -2.51 17.39 -4.05
N GLU A 153 -3.30 18.42 -3.78
CA GLU A 153 -3.01 19.43 -2.75
C GLU A 153 -2.95 18.81 -1.34
N LYS A 154 -3.91 17.93 -0.99
CA LYS A 154 -3.88 17.18 0.27
C LYS A 154 -2.62 16.33 0.41
N SER A 155 -2.18 15.68 -0.67
CA SER A 155 -0.94 14.89 -0.67
C SER A 155 0.28 15.77 -0.40
N GLN A 156 0.33 16.98 -1.00
CA GLN A 156 1.41 17.95 -0.78
C GLN A 156 1.39 18.51 0.65
N GLN A 157 0.21 18.78 1.20
CA GLN A 157 0.06 19.21 2.59
C GLN A 157 0.57 18.13 3.55
N ALA A 158 0.24 16.86 3.29
CA ALA A 158 0.73 15.72 4.08
C ALA A 158 2.26 15.56 3.99
N LEU A 159 2.84 15.77 2.80
CA LEU A 159 4.30 15.75 2.62
C LEU A 159 4.98 16.89 3.41
N THR A 160 4.39 18.09 3.38
CA THR A 160 4.90 19.25 4.11
C THR A 160 4.86 19.02 5.62
N GLN A 161 3.75 18.47 6.12
CA GLN A 161 3.65 18.05 7.53
C GLN A 161 4.74 17.05 7.88
N LYS A 162 5.09 16.09 7.01
CA LYS A 162 6.12 15.08 7.28
C LYS A 162 7.57 15.57 7.20
N ARG A 163 7.85 16.80 6.75
CA ARG A 163 9.23 17.30 6.60
C ARG A 163 10.03 17.35 7.90
N HIS A 164 9.37 17.59 9.04
CA HIS A 164 10.06 17.65 10.34
C HIS A 164 10.74 16.33 10.72
N TYR A 165 10.19 15.19 10.31
CA TYR A 165 10.80 13.88 10.57
C TYR A 165 12.22 13.76 10.01
N LEU A 166 12.51 14.39 8.87
CA LEU A 166 13.87 14.37 8.31
C LEU A 166 14.86 15.07 9.26
N PHE A 167 14.46 16.21 9.82
CA PHE A 167 15.30 16.95 10.78
C PHE A 167 15.45 16.19 12.09
N ASP A 168 14.41 15.52 12.57
CA ASP A 168 14.49 14.72 13.79
C ASP A 168 15.42 13.51 13.62
N VAL A 169 15.36 12.83 12.48
CA VAL A 169 16.31 11.75 12.14
C VAL A 169 17.75 12.28 12.09
N GLN A 170 17.99 13.44 11.46
CA GLN A 170 19.33 14.05 11.42
C GLN A 170 19.85 14.40 12.81
N ARG A 171 19.03 15.02 13.67
CA ARG A 171 19.40 15.35 15.06
C ARG A 171 19.74 14.10 15.86
N ASN A 172 18.89 13.07 15.77
CA ASN A 172 19.09 11.82 16.50
C ASN A 172 20.32 11.05 16.01
N ASN A 173 20.60 11.06 14.70
CA ASN A 173 21.79 10.42 14.14
C ASN A 173 23.07 11.11 14.64
N ILE A 174 23.12 12.45 14.64
CA ILE A 174 24.26 13.20 15.18
C ILE A 174 24.44 12.93 16.68
N ALA A 175 23.36 12.97 17.46
CA ALA A 175 23.40 12.67 18.89
C ALA A 175 23.95 11.26 19.17
N MET A 176 23.47 10.26 18.43
CA MET A 176 23.94 8.89 18.54
C MET A 176 25.41 8.74 18.12
N ALA A 177 25.85 9.39 17.04
CA ALA A 177 27.25 9.36 16.61
C ALA A 177 28.18 9.94 17.70
N LEU A 178 27.78 11.03 18.35
CA LEU A 178 28.52 11.61 19.48
C LEU A 178 28.60 10.62 20.65
N GLU A 179 27.50 10.00 21.03
CA GLU A 179 27.44 8.99 22.10
C GLU A 179 28.28 7.74 21.81
N VAL A 180 28.34 7.30 20.54
CA VAL A 180 29.19 6.18 20.10
C VAL A 180 30.67 6.57 20.23
N THR A 181 31.07 7.73 19.69
CA THR A 181 32.48 8.16 19.78
C THR A 181 32.93 8.35 21.24
N TYR A 182 32.03 8.83 22.11
CA TYR A 182 32.30 8.92 23.54
C TYR A 182 32.54 7.54 24.17
N ARG A 183 31.66 6.56 23.90
CA ARG A 183 31.82 5.18 24.38
C ARG A 183 33.08 4.50 23.83
N GLU A 184 33.42 4.73 22.57
CA GLU A 184 34.65 4.21 21.97
C GLU A 184 35.90 4.75 22.67
N ARG A 185 35.93 6.04 23.03
CA ARG A 185 37.03 6.64 23.78
C ARG A 185 37.18 5.99 25.16
N LEU A 186 36.08 5.81 25.89
CA LEU A 186 36.09 5.11 27.18
C LEU A 186 36.54 3.66 27.04
N TYR A 187 36.01 2.94 26.06
CA TYR A 187 36.35 1.55 25.81
C TYR A 187 37.81 1.37 25.40
N ARG A 188 38.37 2.31 24.63
CA ARG A 188 39.80 2.33 24.29
C ARG A 188 40.66 2.42 25.55
N VAL A 189 40.35 3.35 26.46
CA VAL A 189 41.07 3.48 27.74
C VAL A 189 40.95 2.20 28.56
N TYR A 190 39.73 1.66 28.69
CA TYR A 190 39.49 0.40 29.40
C TYR A 190 40.32 -0.76 28.81
N LYS A 191 40.33 -0.88 27.48
CA LYS A 191 41.07 -1.94 26.76
C LYS A 191 42.58 -1.80 26.97
N GLU A 192 43.13 -0.59 26.92
CA GLU A 192 44.56 -0.34 27.17
C GLU A 192 44.95 -0.75 28.59
N VAL A 193 44.18 -0.34 29.60
CA VAL A 193 44.44 -0.70 31.01
C VAL A 193 44.36 -2.21 31.20
N LYS A 194 43.34 -2.87 30.63
CA LYS A 194 43.21 -4.32 30.65
C LYS A 194 44.39 -5.00 29.96
N SER A 195 44.84 -4.50 28.81
CA SER A 195 45.98 -5.07 28.07
C SER A 195 47.27 -5.02 28.89
N ARG A 196 47.49 -3.96 29.68
CA ARG A 196 48.65 -3.87 30.59
C ARG A 196 48.56 -4.90 31.71
N LEU A 197 47.39 -5.06 32.31
CA LEU A 197 47.16 -6.04 33.37
C LEU A 197 47.32 -7.48 32.86
N ASP A 198 46.68 -7.79 31.73
CA ASP A 198 46.76 -9.11 31.10
C ASP A 198 48.20 -9.44 30.70
N TYR A 199 48.99 -8.45 30.25
CA TYR A 199 50.43 -8.61 29.99
C TYR A 199 51.19 -9.03 31.25
N HIS A 200 50.98 -8.36 32.39
CA HIS A 200 51.63 -8.75 33.65
C HIS A 200 51.26 -10.16 34.10
N ILE A 201 49.98 -10.53 33.99
CA ILE A 201 49.52 -11.89 34.31
C ILE A 201 50.15 -12.92 33.38
N ALA A 202 50.24 -12.62 32.08
CA ALA A 202 50.86 -13.50 31.09
C ALA A 202 52.36 -13.72 31.37
N VAL A 203 53.10 -12.66 31.71
CA VAL A 203 54.50 -12.75 32.12
C VAL A 203 54.65 -13.62 33.37
N GLN A 204 53.82 -13.38 34.41
CA GLN A 204 53.85 -14.19 35.63
C GLN A 204 53.56 -15.68 35.35
N ASN A 205 52.56 -15.98 34.53
CA ASN A 205 52.23 -17.35 34.16
C ASN A 205 53.34 -18.00 33.32
N MET A 206 53.99 -17.25 32.43
CA MET A 206 55.13 -17.74 31.64
C MET A 206 56.34 -18.04 32.52
N THR A 207 56.68 -17.17 33.47
CA THR A 207 57.78 -17.39 34.43
C THR A 207 57.51 -18.62 35.28
N ARG A 208 56.31 -18.74 35.87
CA ARG A 208 55.91 -19.93 36.65
C ARG A 208 55.99 -21.21 35.82
N ARG A 209 55.55 -21.17 34.56
CA ARG A 209 55.64 -22.32 33.65
C ARG A 209 57.10 -22.69 33.34
N LYS A 210 57.97 -21.70 33.12
CA LYS A 210 59.41 -21.93 32.90
C LYS A 210 60.09 -22.51 34.13
N GLU A 211 59.76 -22.02 35.32
CA GLU A 211 60.24 -22.58 36.60
C GLU A 211 59.79 -24.03 36.77
N GLN A 212 58.53 -24.34 36.49
CA GLN A 212 58.01 -25.71 36.51
C GLN A 212 58.70 -26.63 35.49
N GLU A 213 58.86 -26.19 34.24
CA GLU A 213 59.58 -26.95 33.21
C GLU A 213 61.05 -27.19 33.61
N HIS A 214 61.72 -26.18 34.18
CA HIS A 214 63.09 -26.33 34.68
C HIS A 214 63.17 -27.31 35.85
N MET A 215 62.25 -27.21 36.81
CA MET A 215 62.15 -28.12 37.95
C MET A 215 61.92 -29.57 37.49
N ILE A 216 60.99 -29.81 36.56
CA ILE A 216 60.71 -31.15 36.00
C ILE A 216 61.97 -31.70 35.32
N ASN A 217 62.61 -30.92 34.44
CA ASN A 217 63.83 -31.33 33.75
C ASN A 217 65.00 -31.59 34.72
N TRP A 218 65.10 -30.80 35.79
CA TRP A 218 66.14 -30.98 36.82
C TRP A 218 65.92 -32.27 37.62
N VAL A 219 64.67 -32.53 38.04
CA VAL A 219 64.27 -33.78 38.73
C VAL A 219 64.49 -34.98 37.82
N GLU A 220 64.06 -34.92 36.56
CA GLU A 220 64.26 -36.01 35.60
C GLU A 220 65.75 -36.34 35.41
N LYS A 221 66.60 -35.32 35.20
CA LYS A 221 68.05 -35.51 35.09
C LYS A 221 68.65 -36.12 36.35
N HIS A 222 68.29 -35.65 37.54
CA HIS A 222 68.80 -36.19 38.79
C HIS A 222 68.31 -37.61 39.05
N VAL A 223 67.05 -37.93 38.71
CA VAL A 223 66.51 -39.29 38.80
C VAL A 223 67.26 -40.22 37.86
N VAL A 224 67.41 -39.87 36.57
CA VAL A 224 68.16 -40.67 35.59
C VAL A 224 69.62 -40.84 36.01
N GLN A 225 70.26 -39.81 36.55
CA GLN A 225 71.64 -39.90 37.04
C GLN A 225 71.78 -40.73 38.32
N SER A 226 70.78 -40.71 39.21
CA SER A 226 70.76 -41.52 40.43
C SER A 226 70.47 -43.01 40.16
N ILE A 227 69.79 -43.33 39.05
CA ILE A 227 69.62 -44.70 38.58
C ILE A 227 70.94 -45.14 37.94
N SER A 228 71.83 -45.71 38.76
CA SER A 228 73.03 -46.38 38.26
C SER A 228 72.66 -47.72 37.60
N ALA A 229 73.53 -48.25 36.73
CA ALA A 229 73.41 -49.61 36.17
C ALA A 229 73.36 -50.72 37.24
N GLU A 230 73.65 -50.38 38.51
CA GLU A 230 73.58 -51.27 39.67
C GLU A 230 72.14 -51.37 40.22
N GLN A 231 71.39 -50.27 40.23
CA GLN A 231 69.96 -50.27 40.59
C GLN A 231 69.08 -50.92 39.53
N GLU A 232 69.45 -50.88 38.24
CA GLU A 232 68.72 -51.62 37.20
C GLU A 232 68.73 -53.13 37.48
N LYS A 233 69.85 -53.68 37.98
CA LYS A 233 69.96 -55.10 38.35
C LYS A 233 69.12 -55.44 39.58
N GLU A 234 69.10 -54.58 40.60
CA GLU A 234 68.24 -54.75 41.77
C GLU A 234 66.75 -54.60 41.42
N THR A 235 66.41 -53.71 40.50
CA THR A 235 65.05 -53.51 40.01
C THR A 235 64.60 -54.71 39.18
N VAL A 236 65.46 -55.26 38.31
CA VAL A 236 65.19 -56.52 37.61
C VAL A 236 65.03 -57.68 38.60
N ALA A 237 65.85 -57.74 39.66
CA ALA A 237 65.71 -58.75 40.71
C ALA A 237 64.38 -58.60 41.48
N LYS A 238 63.95 -57.37 41.77
CA LYS A 238 62.63 -57.08 42.34
C LYS A 238 61.50 -57.45 41.37
N CYS A 239 61.61 -57.15 40.08
CA CYS A 239 60.63 -57.58 39.07
C CYS A 239 60.56 -59.12 38.99
N ILE A 240 61.69 -59.83 39.08
CA ILE A 240 61.72 -61.29 39.15
C ILE A 240 61.10 -61.80 40.47
N ALA A 241 61.31 -61.10 41.59
CA ALA A 241 60.69 -61.43 42.87
C ALA A 241 59.17 -61.22 42.83
N ASP A 242 58.69 -60.11 42.24
CA ASP A 242 57.28 -59.81 42.06
C ASP A 242 56.61 -60.79 41.08
N LEU A 243 57.30 -61.14 39.99
CA LEU A 243 56.85 -62.21 39.08
C LEU A 243 56.84 -63.58 39.76
N LYS A 244 57.81 -63.89 40.63
CA LYS A 244 57.80 -65.12 41.44
C LYS A 244 56.71 -65.11 42.51
N LEU A 245 56.36 -63.95 43.08
CA LEU A 245 55.23 -63.81 44.01
C LEU A 245 53.90 -63.98 43.28
N LEU A 246 53.75 -63.39 42.08
CA LEU A 246 52.60 -63.62 41.20
C LEU A 246 52.53 -65.08 40.73
N ALA A 247 53.67 -65.71 40.42
CA ALA A 247 53.75 -67.12 40.02
C ALA A 247 53.47 -68.07 41.19
N LYS A 248 53.91 -67.77 42.42
CA LYS A 248 53.53 -68.53 43.63
C LYS A 248 52.04 -68.40 43.94
N LYS A 249 51.45 -67.21 43.71
CA LYS A 249 49.99 -67.05 43.72
C LYS A 249 49.31 -67.87 42.61
N ALA A 250 49.99 -68.16 41.50
CA ALA A 250 49.47 -68.98 40.40
C ALA A 250 49.77 -70.50 40.51
N GLN A 251 50.79 -70.92 41.26
CA GLN A 251 51.25 -72.32 41.42
C GLN A 251 50.77 -73.01 42.70
N ALA A 252 49.88 -72.38 43.47
CA ALA A 252 49.02 -73.12 44.38
C ALA A 252 48.08 -74.02 43.56
N PRO A 253 48.17 -75.37 43.64
CA PRO A 253 47.31 -76.26 42.88
C PRO A 253 45.86 -76.18 43.35
N LEU A 254 44.99 -76.03 42.36
CA LEU A 254 43.54 -76.13 42.41
C LEU A 254 43.07 -77.40 43.13
N VAL A 255 42.36 -77.25 44.26
CA VAL A 255 41.33 -78.22 44.66
C VAL A 255 39.98 -77.66 44.19
N ILE A 256 39.66 -78.03 42.96
CA ILE A 256 38.38 -78.58 42.51
C ILE A 256 37.16 -78.11 43.32
N TYR A 257 36.39 -77.18 42.75
CA TYR A 257 35.04 -77.49 42.30
C TYR A 257 34.80 -76.88 40.91
N ASN A 258 34.14 -77.68 40.08
CA ASN A 258 33.85 -77.47 38.68
C ASN A 258 33.02 -76.21 38.38
N LEU A 259 33.35 -75.60 37.23
CA LEU A 259 32.57 -74.70 36.39
C LEU A 259 31.19 -75.30 36.00
N PRO A 260 30.18 -74.49 35.59
CA PRO A 260 30.22 -73.71 34.34
C PRO A 260 29.75 -72.24 34.50
N PHE A 261 30.41 -71.24 33.92
CA PHE A 261 30.46 -70.85 32.50
C PHE A 261 29.11 -70.35 31.94
N LEU A 262 29.02 -69.03 31.70
CA LEU A 262 28.10 -68.22 30.86
C LEU A 262 27.79 -66.91 31.65
N LYS A 263 27.99 -65.67 31.20
CA LYS A 263 28.26 -65.10 29.88
C LYS A 263 28.67 -63.63 30.08
N MET A 264 29.95 -63.28 30.00
CA MET A 264 30.41 -61.88 29.91
C MET A 264 30.75 -61.57 28.46
N LYS A 265 29.74 -61.12 27.73
CA LYS A 265 29.86 -60.63 26.36
C LYS A 265 28.99 -59.39 26.22
N SER A 266 29.37 -58.29 26.85
CA SER A 266 28.69 -57.00 26.63
C SER A 266 29.52 -55.74 26.91
N LEU A 267 30.85 -55.81 27.06
CA LEU A 267 31.63 -54.60 27.35
C LEU A 267 32.93 -54.48 26.55
N PHE A 268 32.92 -54.98 25.30
CA PHE A 268 34.04 -54.83 24.37
C PHE A 268 33.52 -54.60 22.94
N HIS A 269 32.67 -53.59 22.77
CA HIS A 269 32.38 -52.93 21.50
C HIS A 269 31.76 -51.59 21.89
N ILE A 270 32.34 -50.47 21.43
CA ILE A 270 31.94 -49.03 21.57
C ILE A 270 33.13 -48.11 21.98
N VAL A 271 34.39 -48.53 21.80
CA VAL A 271 35.53 -47.58 21.75
C VAL A 271 36.36 -47.77 20.48
N ARG A 272 35.69 -47.93 19.34
CA ARG A 272 36.34 -47.99 18.03
C ARG A 272 35.48 -47.33 16.96
N GLU A 273 35.18 -46.05 17.12
CA GLU A 273 34.73 -45.17 16.03
C GLU A 273 34.77 -43.70 16.46
N GLN A 274 35.97 -43.15 16.55
CA GLN A 274 36.24 -41.71 16.58
C GLN A 274 37.38 -41.48 15.60
N ASN A 275 37.06 -41.45 14.30
CA ASN A 275 37.69 -40.63 13.28
C ASN A 275 37.15 -41.03 11.91
N LEU A 276 36.24 -40.23 11.34
CA LEU A 276 36.42 -39.57 10.03
C LEU A 276 35.13 -38.84 9.59
N TYR A 277 35.31 -37.62 9.08
CA TYR A 277 34.44 -36.85 8.17
C TYR A 277 33.24 -36.01 8.71
N ARG A 278 33.57 -34.72 8.85
CA ARG A 278 32.84 -33.44 8.65
C ARG A 278 31.94 -33.44 7.36
N PRO A 279 31.19 -32.35 7.01
CA PRO A 279 29.95 -31.76 7.59
C PRO A 279 28.85 -31.49 6.53
N VAL A 280 27.53 -31.49 6.85
CA VAL A 280 26.52 -30.86 5.98
C VAL A 280 25.28 -30.37 6.75
N LYS A 281 25.08 -29.03 6.75
CA LYS A 281 23.81 -28.24 6.74
C LYS A 281 22.75 -28.50 7.84
N CYS A 282 21.88 -27.58 8.26
CA CYS A 282 21.66 -26.14 8.16
C CYS A 282 20.31 -25.90 8.90
N PHE A 283 20.01 -24.65 9.31
CA PHE A 283 18.72 -24.15 9.84
C PHE A 283 18.31 -24.61 11.26
N SER A 284 17.80 -23.78 12.17
CA SER A 284 17.29 -22.40 12.09
C SER A 284 17.24 -21.77 13.48
N SER A 285 17.64 -20.49 13.53
CA SER A 285 17.09 -19.37 14.33
C SER A 285 16.59 -19.62 15.76
N PHE A 286 17.31 -19.07 16.74
CA PHE A 286 16.71 -18.32 17.86
C PHE A 286 17.73 -17.32 18.43
N LEU A 287 17.25 -16.11 18.74
CA LEU A 287 17.87 -14.96 19.41
C LEU A 287 18.80 -14.05 18.60
N LEU A 288 18.21 -12.98 18.06
CA LEU A 288 18.77 -11.64 18.15
C LEU A 288 17.93 -10.83 19.15
N CYS A 289 18.47 -10.67 20.34
CA CYS A 289 18.20 -9.56 21.24
C CYS A 289 19.61 -9.06 21.63
N LEU A 290 19.90 -7.80 21.30
CA LEU A 290 21.19 -7.10 21.22
C LEU A 290 21.95 -7.25 19.90
#